data_AF-A0A0R1MKG8-F1
#
_entry.id   AF-A0A0R1MKG8-F1
#
_cell.length_a   1.000
_cell.length_b   1.000
_cell.length_c   1.000
_cell.angle_alpha   90.00
_cell.angle_beta   90.00
_cell.angle_gamma   90.00
#
_symmetry.space_group_name_H-M   'P 1'
#
loop_
_entity.id
_entity.type
_entity.pdbx_description
1 polymer ?
#
loop_
_entity_poly.entity_id
_entity_poly.type
_entity_poly.pdbx_seq_one_letter_code
_entity_poly.pdbx_strand_id
1 'polypeptide(L)' 'MKLKELVEATYFPQGTVSKIVNRLVKKNLVKKYHRTDNKKEMCLERTADGQLLAHLHAQYHKEKTEI' A
#
# COMPACT_ATOMS: atom_id res chain seq x y z
N MET A 1 1.25 -4.60 -6.88
CA MET A 1 -0.08 -4.93 -6.32
C MET A 1 -1.11 -4.03 -6.98
N LYS A 2 -2.30 -4.54 -7.34
CA LYS A 2 -3.37 -3.72 -7.93
C LYS A 2 -4.15 -3.02 -6.83
N LEU A 3 -4.64 -1.80 -7.09
CA LEU A 3 -5.48 -1.10 -6.12
C LEU A 3 -6.79 -1.85 -5.84
N LYS A 4 -7.35 -2.54 -6.85
CA LYS A 4 -8.58 -3.35 -6.69
C LYS A 4 -8.39 -4.52 -5.73
N GLU A 5 -7.29 -5.27 -5.88
CA GLU A 5 -6.92 -6.35 -4.96
C GLU A 5 -6.80 -5.84 -3.51
N LEU A 6 -6.26 -4.63 -3.32
CA LEU A 6 -6.17 -4.01 -2.00
C LEU A 6 -7.56 -3.67 -1.42
N VAL A 7 -8.48 -3.21 -2.25
CA VAL A 7 -9.86 -2.93 -1.81
C VAL A 7 -10.54 -4.22 -1.39
N GLU A 8 -10.42 -5.29 -2.18
CA GLU A 8 -11.00 -6.60 -1.89
C GLU A 8 -10.39 -7.29 -0.67
N ALA A 9 -9.09 -7.11 -0.44
CA ALA A 9 -8.38 -7.65 0.73
C ALA A 9 -8.60 -6.84 2.01
N THR A 10 -9.31 -5.71 1.95
CA THR A 10 -9.56 -4.86 3.12
C THR A 10 -11.05 -4.74 3.41
N TYR A 11 -11.42 -4.58 4.68
CA TYR A 11 -12.79 -4.27 5.08
C TYR A 11 -13.16 -2.79 4.83
N PHE A 12 -12.43 -2.07 3.97
CA PHE A 12 -12.62 -0.64 3.74
C PHE A 12 -13.22 -0.33 2.37
N PRO A 13 -14.14 0.65 2.27
CA PRO A 13 -14.63 1.13 0.98
C PRO A 13 -13.50 1.67 0.09
N GLN A 14 -13.66 1.54 -1.22
CA GLN A 14 -12.69 2.01 -2.22
C GLN A 14 -12.27 3.48 -2.01
N GLY A 15 -13.20 4.35 -1.63
CA GLY A 15 -12.92 5.76 -1.34
C GLY A 15 -11.96 5.94 -0.15
N THR A 16 -12.12 5.15 0.90
CA THR A 16 -11.25 5.16 2.08
C THR A 16 -9.87 4.63 1.74
N VAL A 17 -9.79 3.49 1.05
CA VAL A 17 -8.52 2.93 0.57
C VAL A 17 -7.79 3.93 -0.32
N SER A 18 -8.50 4.58 -1.24
CA SER A 18 -7.90 5.62 -2.11
C SER A 18 -7.34 6.80 -1.33
N LYS A 19 -8.05 7.28 -0.29
CA LYS A 19 -7.56 8.34 0.60
C LYS A 19 -6.29 7.91 1.36
N ILE A 20 -6.25 6.68 1.87
CA ILE A 20 -5.08 6.14 2.58
C ILE A 20 -3.89 6.05 1.62
N VAL A 21 -4.07 5.45 0.44
CA VAL A 21 -3.00 5.32 -0.55
C VAL A 21 -2.50 6.70 -0.99
N ASN A 22 -3.38 7.69 -1.20
CA ASN A 22 -2.96 9.05 -1.50
C ASN A 22 -2.07 9.66 -0.40
N ARG A 23 -2.35 9.39 0.88
CA ARG A 23 -1.49 9.83 1.98
C ARG A 23 -0.13 9.13 1.96
N LEU A 24 -0.09 7.83 1.67
CA LEU A 24 1.17 7.07 1.55
C LEU A 24 2.03 7.57 0.38
N VAL A 25 1.40 7.92 -0.74
CA VAL A 25 2.07 8.53 -1.89
C VAL A 25 2.64 9.90 -1.55
N LYS A 26 1.87 10.76 -0.87
CA LYS A 26 2.38 12.07 -0.38
C LYS A 26 3.57 11.94 0.56
N LYS A 27 3.66 10.83 1.30
CA LYS A 27 4.80 10.50 2.18
C LYS A 27 5.94 9.78 1.46
N ASN A 28 5.88 9.63 0.13
CA ASN A 28 6.86 8.90 -0.68
C ASN A 28 7.07 7.44 -0.24
N LEU A 29 6.08 6.80 0.38
CA LEU A 29 6.15 5.40 0.81
C LEU A 29 5.67 4.44 -0.29
N VAL A 30 4.80 4.94 -1.18
CA VAL A 30 4.21 4.17 -2.28
C VAL A 30 4.19 5.03 -3.53
N LYS A 31 4.42 4.43 -4.69
CA LYS A 31 4.24 5.04 -6.00
C LYS A 31 3.04 4.44 -6.71
N LYS A 32 2.33 5.28 -7.45
CA LYS A 32 1.21 4.91 -8.31
C LYS A 32 1.67 4.93 -9.75
N TYR A 33 1.33 3.89 -10.51
CA TYR A 33 1.51 3.87 -11.95
C TYR A 33 0.35 3.12 -12.60
N HIS A 34 0.12 3.43 -13.88
CA HIS A 34 -0.79 2.64 -14.71
C HIS A 34 0.05 1.66 -15.50
N ARG A 35 -0.40 0.41 -15.61
CA ARG A 35 0.27 -0.52 -16.53
C ARG A 35 0.01 -0.09 -17.98
N THR A 36 1.01 -0.34 -18.82
CA THR A 36 0.97 -0.03 -20.25
C THR A 36 0.00 -0.90 -21.03
N ASP A 37 -0.28 -2.12 -20.54
CA ASP A 37 -1.22 -3.09 -21.11
C ASP A 37 -2.70 -2.71 -20.90
N ASN A 38 -3.01 -2.10 -19.75
CA ASN A 38 -4.36 -1.69 -19.37
C ASN A 38 -4.33 -0.37 -18.61
N LYS A 39 -4.53 0.74 -19.34
CA LYS A 39 -4.54 2.11 -18.79
C LYS A 39 -5.57 2.34 -17.68
N LYS A 40 -6.59 1.48 -17.55
CA LYS A 40 -7.60 1.57 -16.48
C LYS A 40 -7.13 0.93 -15.16
N GLU A 41 -6.04 0.17 -15.17
CA GLU A 41 -5.55 -0.55 -14.01
C GLU A 41 -4.45 0.24 -13.29
N MET A 42 -4.79 0.74 -12.10
CA MET A 42 -3.84 1.40 -11.21
C MET A 42 -3.11 0.36 -10.36
N CYS A 43 -1.79 0.37 -10.46
CA CYS A 43 -0.88 -0.42 -9.66
C CYS A 43 -0.15 0.43 -8.63
N LEU A 44 0.23 -0.24 -7.54
CA LEU A 44 0.99 0.30 -6.44
C LEU A 44 2.32 -0.43 -6.33
N GLU A 45 3.37 0.34 -6.11
CA GLU A 45 4.72 -0.14 -5.84
C GLU A 45 5.31 0.56 -4.61
N ARG A 46 6.03 -0.19 -3.78
CA ARG A 46 6.67 0.36 -2.58
C ARG A 46 8.00 1.01 -2.98
N THR A 47 8.24 2.21 -2.45
CA THR A 47 9.57 2.84 -2.54
C THR A 47 10.55 2.15 -1.59
N ALA A 48 11.84 2.51 -1.66
CA ALA A 48 12.83 2.03 -0.69
C ALA A 48 12.41 2.34 0.76
N ASP A 49 11.97 3.56 1.03
CA ASP A 49 11.48 3.99 2.35
C ASP A 49 10.22 3.19 2.76
N GLY A 50 9.31 2.97 1.82
CA GLY A 50 8.13 2.13 2.04
C GLY A 50 8.49 0.68 2.33
N GLN A 51 9.57 0.16 1.73
CA GLN A 51 10.11 -1.17 2.00
C GLN A 51 10.65 -1.28 3.42
N LEU A 52 11.52 -0.35 3.81
CA LEU A 52 12.08 -0.27 5.15
C LEU A 52 10.99 -0.13 6.22
N LEU A 53 10.04 0.79 6.03
CA LEU A 53 9.00 1.04 7.04
C LEU A 53 8.13 -0.20 7.30
N ALA A 54 7.69 -0.91 6.27
CA ALA A 54 6.87 -2.10 6.52
C ALA A 54 7.68 -3.30 7.01
N HIS A 55 9.00 -3.34 6.79
CA HIS A 55 9.87 -4.28 7.50
C HIS A 55 9.90 -3.98 9.01
N LEU A 56 10.14 -2.72 9.38
CA LEU A 56 10.11 -2.27 10.78
C LEU A 56 8.74 -2.50 11.43
N HIS A 57 7.65 -2.23 10.70
CA HIS A 57 6.29 -2.51 11.18
C HIS A 57 6.06 -4.01 11.40
N ALA A 58 6.55 -4.88 10.52
CA ALA A 58 6.44 -6.33 10.70
C ALA A 58 7.27 -6.81 11.91
N GLN A 59 8.48 -6.27 12.11
CA GLN A 59 9.29 -6.56 13.29
C GLN A 59 8.60 -6.11 14.58
N TYR A 60 8.05 -4.88 14.59
CA TYR A 60 7.28 -4.38 15.72
C TYR A 60 6.10 -5.28 16.08
N HIS A 61 5.32 -5.74 15.10
CA HIS A 61 4.24 -6.69 15.36
C HIS A 61 4.75 -8.04 15.85
N LYS A 62 5.86 -8.54 15.31
CA LYS A 62 6.48 -9.78 15.79
C LYS A 62 6.87 -9.67 17.28
N GLU A 63 7.53 -8.57 17.65
CA GLU A 63 7.91 -8.30 19.04
C GLU A 63 6.70 -8.10 19.96
N LYS A 64 5.61 -7.52 19.44
CA LYS A 64 4.37 -7.28 20.21
C LYS A 64 3.40 -8.45 20.26
N THR A 65 3.53 -9.44 19.37
CA THR A 65 2.72 -10.66 19.40
C THR A 65 3.27 -11.68 20.40
N GLU A 66 4.44 -11.42 20.99
CA GLU A 66 5.08 -12.22 22.04
C GLU A 66 4.76 -11.72 23.48
N ILE A 67 3.70 -10.91 23.68
CA ILE A 67 3.21 -10.48 25.00
C ILE A 67 1.71 -10.73 25.15
#